data_AF-A0A838VUP0-F1
#
_entry.id   AF-A0A838VUP0-F1
#
_cell.length_a   1.000
_cell.length_b   1.000
_cell.length_c   1.000
_cell.angle_alpha   90.00
_cell.angle_beta   90.00
_cell.angle_gamma   90.00
#
_symmetry.space_group_name_H-M   'P 1'
#
loop_
_entity.id
_entity.type
_entity.pdbx_description
1 polymer ?
#
loop_
_entity_poly.entity_id
_entity_poly.type
_entity_poly.pdbx_seq_one_letter_code
_entity_poly.pdbx_strand_id
1 'polypeptide(L)' 'MTTLAPQDSVAIYDRVLPSRKPWARVIKKGQTLRIVDSGGNQAVDFLVYNADDTSERYSA' A
#
# COMPACT_ATOMS: atom_id res chain seq x y z
N MET A 1 -16.30 4.63 17.17
CA MET A 1 -15.29 4.61 16.08
C MET A 1 -14.01 4.09 16.69
N THR A 2 -13.63 2.84 16.41
CA THR A 2 -12.41 2.25 16.95
C THR A 2 -11.26 2.59 16.02
N THR A 3 -10.43 3.55 16.41
CA THR A 3 -9.13 3.76 15.77
C THR A 3 -8.29 2.52 16.05
N LEU A 4 -8.00 1.74 15.01
CA LEU A 4 -7.01 0.67 15.11
C LEU A 4 -5.66 1.35 15.30
N ALA A 5 -5.12 1.31 16.52
CA ALA A 5 -3.71 1.61 16.74
C ALA A 5 -2.86 0.75 15.79
N PRO A 6 -1.68 1.22 15.34
CA PRO A 6 -0.78 0.39 14.56
C PRO A 6 -0.47 -0.86 15.39
N GLN A 7 -0.95 -2.01 14.96
CA GLN A 7 -0.52 -3.28 15.56
C GLN A 7 1.00 -3.36 15.36
N ASP A 8 1.73 -3.64 16.44
CA ASP A 8 3.19 -3.84 16.53
C ASP A 8 3.65 -5.07 15.73
N SER A 9 3.25 -5.14 14.47
CA SER A 9 3.59 -6.18 13.53
C SER A 9 4.87 -5.80 12.80
N VAL A 10 5.83 -6.72 12.78
CA VAL A 10 7.08 -6.53 12.05
C VAL A 10 6.78 -6.51 10.56
N ALA A 11 7.22 -5.46 9.88
CA ALA A 11 7.07 -5.35 8.43
C ALA A 11 7.94 -6.42 7.74
N ILE A 12 7.29 -7.31 6.99
CA ILE A 12 7.99 -8.30 6.13
C ILE A 12 8.58 -7.67 4.86
N TYR A 13 8.33 -6.39 4.64
CA TYR A 13 8.87 -5.58 3.55
C TYR A 13 8.72 -4.11 3.90
N ASP A 14 9.83 -3.37 3.84
CA ASP A 14 9.89 -1.94 4.08
C ASP A 14 10.77 -1.29 3.01
N ARG A 15 10.25 -0.24 2.36
CA ARG A 15 10.97 0.46 1.28
C ARG A 15 10.53 1.90 1.18
N VAL A 16 11.52 2.79 1.17
CA VAL A 16 11.34 4.20 0.78
C VAL A 16 11.36 4.30 -0.75
N LEU A 17 10.33 4.93 -1.32
CA LEU A 17 10.23 5.14 -2.76
C LEU A 17 10.83 6.51 -3.12
N PRO A 18 11.69 6.59 -4.15
CA PRO A 18 12.10 7.88 -4.68
C PRO A 18 10.91 8.63 -5.28
N SER A 19 10.91 9.96 -5.17
CA SER A 19 9.84 10.79 -5.72
C SER A 19 9.63 10.51 -7.21
N ARG A 20 8.36 10.50 -7.63
CA ARG A 20 7.92 10.30 -9.02
C ARG A 20 8.32 8.95 -9.64
N LYS A 21 8.62 7.94 -8.82
CA LYS A 21 8.87 6.57 -9.28
C LYS A 21 7.68 5.67 -9.00
N PRO A 22 7.28 4.80 -9.94
CA PRO A 22 6.23 3.83 -9.71
C PRO A 22 6.74 2.69 -8.82
N TRP A 23 5.79 2.03 -8.16
CA TRP A 23 6.04 0.79 -7.45
C TRP A 23 4.80 -0.09 -7.52
N ALA A 24 5.01 -1.40 -7.66
CA ALA A 24 3.95 -2.39 -7.65
C ALA A 24 4.42 -3.64 -6.89
N ARG A 25 3.48 -4.30 -6.21
CA ARG A 25 3.72 -5.57 -5.52
C ARG A 25 2.41 -6.31 -5.31
N VAL A 26 2.48 -7.64 -5.38
CA VAL A 26 1.39 -8.51 -4.95
C VAL A 26 1.30 -8.49 -3.42
N ILE A 27 0.14 -8.11 -2.90
CA ILE A 27 -0.19 -8.22 -1.48
C ILE A 27 -1.08 -9.45 -1.32
N LYS A 28 -0.59 -10.47 -0.60
CA LYS A 28 -1.34 -11.72 -0.40
C LYS A 28 -2.50 -11.50 0.57
N LYS A 29 -3.53 -12.33 0.46
CA LYS A 29 -4.67 -12.35 1.39
C LYS A 29 -4.18 -12.40 2.84
N GLY A 30 -4.72 -11.51 3.69
CA GLY A 30 -4.35 -11.38 5.10
C GLY A 30 -3.14 -10.51 5.38
N GLN A 31 -2.43 -10.01 4.36
CA GLN A 31 -1.37 -9.01 4.52
C GLN A 31 -1.95 -7.59 4.52
N THR A 32 -1.25 -6.69 5.19
CA THR A 32 -1.58 -5.26 5.25
C THR A 32 -0.52 -4.44 4.52
N LEU A 33 -0.94 -3.54 3.64
CA LEU A 33 -0.09 -2.51 3.05
C LEU A 33 -0.20 -1.22 3.86
N ARG A 34 0.94 -0.65 4.26
CA ARG A 34 1.03 0.66 4.91
C ARG A 34 1.81 1.62 4.02
N ILE A 35 1.20 2.74 3.67
CA ILE A 35 1.82 3.85 2.93
C ILE A 35 2.03 4.99 3.93
N VAL A 36 3.25 5.51 4.00
CA VAL A 36 3.62 6.59 4.92
C VAL A 36 4.14 7.77 4.10
N ASP A 37 3.53 8.95 4.28
CA ASP A 37 4.09 10.19 3.76
C ASP A 37 5.23 10.64 4.68
N SER A 38 6.47 10.38 4.25
CA SER A 38 7.68 10.80 4.96
C SER A 38 8.06 12.26 4.70
N GLY A 39 7.49 12.90 3.68
CA GLY A 39 7.82 14.26 3.24
C GLY A 39 6.82 15.34 3.70
N GLY A 40 5.69 14.93 4.29
CA GLY A 40 4.67 15.80 4.87
C GLY A 40 3.72 16.48 3.87
N ASN A 41 3.89 16.23 2.57
CA ASN A 41 2.98 16.72 1.53
C ASN A 41 3.11 15.93 0.21
N GLN A 42 3.39 14.63 0.28
CA GLN A 42 3.50 13.80 -0.92
C GLN A 42 2.18 13.11 -1.23
N ALA A 43 1.67 13.33 -2.44
CA ALA A 43 0.52 12.60 -2.97
C ALA A 43 0.98 11.41 -3.80
N VAL A 44 0.15 10.36 -3.83
CA VAL A 44 0.34 9.18 -4.67
C VAL A 44 -0.96 8.81 -5.36
N ASP A 45 -0.85 8.36 -6.60
CA ASP A 45 -1.93 7.64 -7.26
C ASP A 45 -1.94 6.19 -6.73
N PHE A 46 -3.13 5.68 -6.42
CA PHE A 46 -3.30 4.34 -5.84
C PHE A 46 -4.23 3.49 -6.69
N LEU A 47 -3.70 2.38 -7.21
CA LEU A 47 -4.43 1.40 -8.03
C LEU A 47 -4.28 0.01 -7.42
N VAL A 48 -5.39 -0.75 -7.36
CA VAL A 48 -5.41 -2.12 -6.84
C VAL A 48 -6.13 -3.01 -7.83
N TYR A 49 -5.51 -4.14 -8.13
CA TYR A 49 -6.00 -5.18 -9.04
C TYR A 49 -6.00 -6.53 -8.33
N ASN A 50 -6.86 -7.45 -8.76
CA ASN A 50 -6.65 -8.85 -8.43
C ASN A 50 -5.35 -9.31 -9.10
N ALA A 51 -4.47 -9.94 -8.30
CA ALA A 51 -3.14 -10.36 -8.77
C ALA A 51 -3.20 -11.47 -9.82
N ASP A 52 -4.28 -12.26 -9.81
CA ASP A 52 -4.51 -13.37 -10.74
C ASP A 52 -5.37 -12.95 -11.95
N ASP A 53 -6.07 -11.80 -11.88
CA ASP A 53 -6.87 -11.25 -12.97
C ASP A 53 -6.92 -9.71 -12.90
N THR A 54 -6.10 -9.03 -13.70
CA THR A 54 -6.04 -7.57 -13.70
C THR A 54 -7.25 -6.87 -14.32
N SER A 55 -8.22 -7.61 -14.88
CA SER A 55 -9.50 -7.03 -15.30
C SER A 55 -10.39 -6.68 -14.10
N GLU A 56 -10.24 -7.43 -13.00
CA GLU A 56 -10.85 -7.12 -11.71
C GLU A 56 -9.98 -6.11 -10.96
N ARG A 57 -10.55 -4.94 -10.66
CA ARG A 57 -9.85 -3.85 -9.99
C ARG A 57 -10.73 -3.10 -9.03
N TYR A 58 -10.10 -2.47 -8.04
CA TYR A 58 -10.77 -1.51 -7.19
C TYR A 58 -11.37 -0.38 -8.05
N SER A 59 -12.65 -0.12 -7.81
CA SER A 59 -13.41 0.97 -8.43
C SER A 59 -13.84 1.93 -7.32
N ALA A 60 -13.03 2.98 -7.13
CA ALA A 60 -13.25 4.04 -6.16
C ALA A 60 -14.34 5.02 -6.61
#